data_AF-A0A5Q4E978-F1
#
_entry.id   AF-A0A5Q4E978-F1
#
_cell.length_a   1.000
_cell.length_b   1.000
_cell.length_c   1.000
_cell.angle_alpha   90.00
_cell.angle_beta   90.00
_cell.angle_gamma   90.00
#
_symmetry.space_group_name_H-M   'P 1'
#
loop_
_entity.id
_entity.type
_entity.pdbx_description
1 polymer ?
#
loop_
_entity_poly.entity_id
_entity_poly.type
_entity_poly.pdbx_seq_one_letter_code
_entity_poly.pdbx_strand_id
1 'polypeptide(L)'
;MKKTLLRSALVIAMPLLVMGCDTTPQTTVTEDAPGTTTEAIAGGTLEMYANAEERPQVGFTSSDGWELSFDHLYVNFSDLKAYQTDPPYDYTSLTPIQDPVVEVSFDPQSVDLVTGNEDDPTVFLDSQSDVPEGHYNAISYYITPATDGPGEGYGIVIIGTAERDGETIDFVLNLEQELNYYCGEYIGDERRGILAADDEASLEATLHLDHLFGEGSKPADDPLNQTAFGFDPLAALATDGRIEANMAMLQAELSAEDYARLESSLVELGHAGEGHCFESNSGLTS
;
A
#
# COMPACT_ATOMS: atom_id res chain seq x y z
N MET A 1 48.28 -57.24 -9.39
CA MET A 1 49.47 -57.84 -10.04
C MET A 1 50.41 -56.71 -10.45
N LYS A 2 51.52 -56.52 -9.72
CA LYS A 2 52.62 -55.61 -10.07
C LYS A 2 53.68 -56.40 -10.82
N LYS A 3 54.06 -55.98 -12.03
CA LYS A 3 55.39 -56.28 -12.60
C LYS A 3 55.86 -55.11 -13.47
N THR A 4 56.93 -54.51 -12.97
CA THR A 4 57.87 -53.56 -13.56
C THR A 4 58.54 -54.14 -14.80
N LEU A 5 58.89 -53.31 -15.79
CA LEU A 5 60.05 -53.56 -16.64
C LEU A 5 60.62 -52.25 -17.19
N LEU A 6 61.89 -52.08 -16.85
CA LEU A 6 62.84 -51.00 -17.13
C LEU A 6 63.50 -51.27 -18.49
N ARG A 7 63.71 -50.26 -19.35
CA ARG A 7 64.84 -50.26 -20.31
C ARG A 7 65.31 -48.84 -20.61
N SER A 8 66.58 -48.61 -20.23
CA SER A 8 67.41 -47.47 -20.60
C SER A 8 68.00 -47.65 -22.00
N ALA A 9 68.25 -46.53 -22.70
CA ALA A 9 69.25 -46.43 -23.76
C ALA A 9 69.88 -45.03 -23.76
N LEU A 10 71.19 -45.00 -23.94
CA LEU A 10 72.15 -43.89 -23.81
C LEU A 10 72.87 -43.71 -25.16
N VAL A 11 72.88 -42.51 -25.75
CA VAL A 11 73.78 -42.04 -26.83
C VAL A 11 73.78 -40.48 -26.78
N ILE A 12 74.81 -39.78 -26.28
CA ILE A 12 76.09 -39.30 -26.88
C ILE A 12 75.97 -38.12 -27.90
N ALA A 13 76.75 -37.06 -27.58
CA ALA A 13 77.40 -36.01 -28.42
C ALA A 13 76.67 -34.70 -28.82
N MET A 14 76.95 -33.62 -28.07
CA MET A 14 77.78 -32.41 -28.37
C MET A 14 77.79 -31.74 -29.78
N PRO A 15 78.21 -30.46 -29.93
CA PRO A 15 77.32 -29.30 -30.06
C PRO A 15 77.48 -28.55 -31.41
N LEU A 16 76.46 -27.78 -31.80
CA LEU A 16 76.62 -26.67 -32.75
C LEU A 16 75.87 -25.44 -32.21
N LEU A 17 76.64 -24.43 -31.80
CA LEU A 17 76.19 -23.04 -31.76
C LEU A 17 76.28 -22.48 -33.19
N VAL A 18 75.19 -21.94 -33.74
CA VAL A 18 75.16 -20.61 -34.43
C VAL A 18 73.73 -20.05 -34.42
N MET A 19 73.61 -18.86 -33.81
CA MET A 19 72.69 -17.72 -33.96
C MET A 19 71.40 -17.83 -34.81
N GLY A 20 70.29 -17.31 -34.25
CA GLY A 20 69.19 -16.79 -35.07
C GLY A 20 67.89 -16.48 -34.31
N CYS A 21 67.73 -15.21 -33.93
CA CYS A 21 66.49 -14.48 -33.60
C CYS A 21 65.66 -14.88 -32.36
N ASP A 22 65.58 -13.91 -31.45
CA ASP A 22 64.62 -13.78 -30.36
C ASP A 22 63.18 -14.08 -30.79
N THR A 23 62.54 -15.01 -30.11
CA THR A 23 61.11 -15.03 -29.93
C THR A 23 60.87 -15.47 -28.49
N THR A 24 60.60 -14.51 -27.62
CA THR A 24 60.27 -14.74 -26.21
C THR A 24 59.11 -15.74 -26.14
N PRO A 25 59.24 -16.86 -25.42
CA PRO A 25 58.10 -17.74 -25.19
C PRO A 25 57.10 -17.00 -24.32
N GLN A 26 55.90 -16.79 -24.87
CA GLN A 26 54.74 -16.33 -24.15
C GLN A 26 54.37 -17.43 -23.16
N THR A 27 54.82 -17.29 -21.91
CA THR A 27 54.28 -18.01 -20.78
C THR A 27 52.79 -17.65 -20.71
N THR A 28 51.92 -18.59 -21.08
CA THR A 28 50.51 -18.57 -20.65
C THR A 28 50.52 -18.68 -19.14
N VAL A 29 50.60 -17.52 -18.49
CA VAL A 29 50.07 -17.34 -17.15
C VAL A 29 48.56 -17.39 -17.34
N THR A 30 47.93 -18.45 -16.84
CA THR A 30 46.50 -18.38 -16.55
C THR A 30 46.39 -17.31 -15.47
N GLU A 31 46.04 -16.10 -15.89
CA GLU A 31 45.62 -15.04 -15.01
C GLU A 31 44.31 -15.55 -14.40
N ASP A 32 44.36 -16.02 -13.15
CA ASP A 32 43.17 -16.10 -12.32
C ASP A 32 42.65 -14.66 -12.24
N ALA A 33 41.74 -14.33 -13.15
CA ALA A 33 40.90 -13.16 -13.03
C ALA A 33 40.27 -13.25 -11.63
N PRO A 34 40.32 -12.19 -10.80
CA PRO A 34 39.52 -12.18 -9.60
C PRO A 34 38.08 -12.34 -10.08
N GLY A 35 37.51 -13.51 -9.83
CA GLY A 35 36.10 -13.73 -10.03
C GLY A 35 35.42 -12.62 -9.25
N THR A 36 34.78 -11.71 -9.96
CA THR A 36 33.80 -10.82 -9.36
C THR A 36 32.68 -11.75 -8.94
N THR A 37 32.77 -12.30 -7.73
CA THR A 37 31.59 -12.64 -6.96
C THR A 37 30.86 -11.32 -6.84
N THR A 38 29.88 -11.10 -7.70
CA THR A 38 28.77 -10.22 -7.36
C THR A 38 28.17 -10.87 -6.14
N GLU A 39 28.59 -10.43 -4.94
CA GLU A 39 27.77 -10.64 -3.75
C GLU A 39 26.41 -10.09 -4.14
N ALA A 40 25.40 -10.97 -4.15
CA ALA A 40 24.03 -10.51 -4.23
C ALA A 40 23.89 -9.49 -3.09
N ILE A 41 23.58 -8.25 -3.42
CA ILE A 41 23.21 -7.28 -2.41
C ILE A 41 21.95 -7.88 -1.80
N ALA A 42 22.05 -8.33 -0.54
CA ALA A 42 20.92 -8.90 0.14
C ALA A 42 19.90 -7.78 0.34
N GLY A 43 18.71 -7.93 -0.25
CA GLY A 43 17.62 -7.01 -0.01
C GLY A 43 16.99 -7.27 1.35
N GLY A 44 16.17 -6.33 1.82
CA GLY A 44 15.32 -6.54 2.97
C GLY A 44 13.93 -7.06 2.58
N THR A 45 13.04 -7.14 3.56
CA THR A 45 11.61 -7.39 3.37
C THR A 45 10.83 -6.10 3.60
N LEU A 46 9.99 -5.72 2.65
CA LEU A 46 9.06 -4.60 2.80
C LEU A 46 7.64 -5.15 2.94
N GLU A 47 6.94 -4.75 3.99
CA GLU A 47 5.57 -5.18 4.29
C GLU A 47 4.58 -4.04 4.10
N MET A 48 3.37 -4.38 3.61
CA MET A 48 2.27 -3.44 3.46
C MET A 48 1.12 -3.84 4.38
N TYR A 49 0.64 -2.88 5.15
CA TYR A 49 -0.52 -3.00 6.02
C TYR A 49 -1.63 -2.04 5.58
N ALA A 50 -2.85 -2.31 6.03
CA ALA A 50 -3.96 -1.37 5.95
C ALA A 50 -4.70 -1.24 7.28
N ASN A 51 -5.32 -0.10 7.53
CA ASN A 51 -6.28 0.09 8.61
C ASN A 51 -7.26 1.23 8.28
N ALA A 52 -8.21 1.45 9.18
CA ALA A 52 -9.08 2.61 9.18
C ALA A 52 -9.09 3.29 10.56
N GLU A 53 -7.89 3.45 11.13
CA GLU A 53 -7.64 3.79 12.54
C GLU A 53 -8.28 2.76 13.49
N GLU A 54 -8.47 3.12 14.77
CA GLU A 54 -9.22 2.30 15.74
C GLU A 54 -10.75 2.37 15.57
N ARG A 55 -11.23 3.28 14.72
CA ARG A 55 -12.65 3.67 14.62
C ARG A 55 -13.59 2.52 14.28
N PRO A 56 -13.29 1.61 13.32
CA PRO A 56 -14.16 0.47 13.05
C PRO A 56 -14.27 -0.49 14.23
N GLN A 57 -13.23 -0.60 15.07
CA GLN A 57 -13.20 -1.50 16.23
C GLN A 57 -13.99 -0.94 17.41
N VAL A 58 -13.82 0.35 17.71
CA VAL A 58 -14.40 0.98 18.91
C VAL A 58 -15.69 1.77 18.65
N GLY A 59 -15.99 2.06 17.39
CA GLY A 59 -17.05 2.99 17.00
C GLY A 59 -16.68 4.45 17.27
N PHE A 60 -17.49 5.38 16.79
CA PHE A 60 -17.30 6.82 17.07
C PHE A 60 -18.55 7.63 16.80
N THR A 61 -18.60 8.85 17.33
CA THR A 61 -19.69 9.79 17.09
C THR A 61 -19.44 10.59 15.81
N SER A 62 -20.38 10.59 14.87
CA SER A 62 -20.34 11.43 13.67
C SER A 62 -20.48 12.93 13.99
N SER A 63 -20.18 13.79 13.03
CA SER A 63 -20.29 15.26 13.19
C SER A 63 -21.72 15.75 13.49
N ASP A 64 -22.72 14.98 13.10
CA ASP A 64 -24.14 15.22 13.36
C ASP A 64 -24.70 14.42 14.55
N GLY A 65 -23.82 13.76 15.32
CA GLY A 65 -24.15 13.22 16.63
C GLY A 65 -24.75 11.81 16.63
N TRP A 66 -24.56 11.04 15.57
CA TRP A 66 -24.88 9.60 15.56
C TRP A 66 -23.70 8.82 16.13
N GLU A 67 -23.98 7.95 17.09
CA GLU A 67 -23.01 6.95 17.54
C GLU A 67 -22.95 5.83 16.52
N LEU A 68 -21.81 5.69 15.84
CA LEU A 68 -21.59 4.69 14.80
C LEU A 68 -20.81 3.50 15.36
N SER A 69 -21.28 2.31 15.04
CA SER A 69 -20.58 1.04 15.28
C SER A 69 -20.52 0.24 13.99
N PHE A 70 -19.44 -0.50 13.79
CA PHE A 70 -19.16 -1.19 12.54
C PHE A 70 -19.08 -2.69 12.78
N ASP A 71 -19.90 -3.45 12.07
CA ASP A 71 -19.81 -4.91 12.04
C ASP A 71 -18.75 -5.38 11.05
N HIS A 72 -18.67 -4.70 9.89
CA HIS A 72 -17.69 -4.98 8.83
C HIS A 72 -17.32 -3.72 8.06
N LEU A 73 -16.06 -3.65 7.62
CA LEU A 73 -15.55 -2.67 6.67
C LEU A 73 -14.72 -3.40 5.63
N TYR A 74 -15.37 -3.91 4.58
CA TYR A 74 -14.68 -4.60 3.50
C TYR A 74 -14.09 -3.58 2.53
N VAL A 75 -12.80 -3.71 2.24
CA VAL A 75 -12.09 -2.87 1.27
C VAL A 75 -11.26 -3.75 0.35
N ASN A 76 -11.37 -3.51 -0.95
CA ASN A 76 -10.53 -4.17 -1.95
C ASN A 76 -9.41 -3.25 -2.41
N PHE A 77 -8.20 -3.54 -1.92
CA PHE A 77 -6.98 -2.86 -2.32
C PHE A 77 -6.39 -3.49 -3.58
N SER A 78 -6.00 -2.63 -4.51
CA SER A 78 -5.44 -2.97 -5.82
C SER A 78 -4.34 -1.98 -6.18
N ASP A 79 -3.50 -2.34 -7.16
CA ASP A 79 -2.34 -1.55 -7.59
C ASP A 79 -1.51 -0.97 -6.41
N LEU A 80 -1.30 -1.80 -5.38
CA LEU A 80 -0.57 -1.45 -4.17
C LEU A 80 0.92 -1.31 -4.50
N LYS A 81 1.47 -0.12 -4.27
CA LYS A 81 2.88 0.18 -4.57
C LYS A 81 3.53 1.02 -3.48
N ALA A 82 4.84 0.79 -3.31
CA ALA A 82 5.72 1.61 -2.49
C ALA A 82 6.87 2.16 -3.34
N TYR A 83 7.32 3.36 -2.98
CA TYR A 83 8.26 4.13 -3.79
C TYR A 83 9.39 4.71 -2.97
N GLN A 84 10.59 4.71 -3.54
CA GLN A 84 11.65 5.64 -3.16
C GLN A 84 11.66 6.77 -4.19
N THR A 85 11.40 8.01 -3.77
CA THR A 85 11.45 9.19 -4.64
C THR A 85 12.52 10.19 -4.18
N ASP A 86 13.16 10.86 -5.14
CA ASP A 86 14.08 11.98 -4.89
C ASP A 86 13.80 13.11 -5.92
N PRO A 87 13.19 14.24 -5.51
CA PRO A 87 12.82 14.60 -4.12
C PRO A 87 11.67 13.73 -3.56
N PRO A 88 11.42 13.78 -2.22
CA PRO A 88 10.21 13.20 -1.63
C PRO A 88 8.95 13.65 -2.35
N TYR A 89 7.99 12.74 -2.52
CA TYR A 89 6.77 13.03 -3.23
C TYR A 89 5.95 14.12 -2.53
N ASP A 90 5.50 15.09 -3.31
CA ASP A 90 4.63 16.17 -2.86
C ASP A 90 3.19 15.86 -3.29
N TYR A 91 2.37 15.44 -2.34
CA TYR A 91 0.95 15.16 -2.57
C TYR A 91 0.17 16.41 -3.01
N THR A 92 0.68 17.62 -2.77
CA THR A 92 0.02 18.85 -3.25
C THR A 92 0.32 19.17 -4.72
N SER A 93 1.18 18.38 -5.38
CA SER A 93 1.54 18.56 -6.79
C SER A 93 0.38 18.28 -7.77
N LEU A 94 -0.69 17.64 -7.30
CA LEU A 94 -1.85 17.23 -8.08
C LEU A 94 -1.50 16.34 -9.29
N THR A 95 -0.44 15.56 -9.17
CA THR A 95 -0.01 14.60 -10.19
C THR A 95 0.40 13.27 -9.58
N PRO A 96 0.13 12.13 -10.24
CA PRO A 96 0.63 10.84 -9.78
C PRO A 96 2.15 10.84 -9.61
N ILE A 97 2.68 9.92 -8.79
CA ILE A 97 4.13 9.70 -8.69
C ILE A 97 4.70 9.39 -10.08
N GLN A 98 5.75 10.12 -10.49
CA GLN A 98 6.42 9.96 -11.78
C GLN A 98 7.89 9.61 -11.56
N ASP A 99 8.43 8.71 -12.38
CA ASP A 99 9.85 8.37 -12.45
C ASP A 99 10.52 8.10 -11.07
N PRO A 100 9.97 7.17 -10.25
CA PRO A 100 10.57 6.85 -8.95
C PRO A 100 11.97 6.23 -9.12
N VAL A 101 12.81 6.37 -8.09
CA VAL A 101 14.13 5.72 -8.04
C VAL A 101 13.98 4.20 -7.91
N VAL A 102 13.03 3.78 -7.07
CA VAL A 102 12.65 2.39 -6.85
C VAL A 102 11.12 2.32 -6.75
N GLU A 103 10.53 1.29 -7.35
CA GLU A 103 9.12 0.94 -7.23
C GLU A 103 9.03 -0.52 -6.80
N VAL A 104 8.19 -0.80 -5.81
CA VAL A 104 7.87 -2.15 -5.31
C VAL A 104 6.36 -2.33 -5.41
N SER A 105 5.92 -3.41 -6.04
CA SER A 105 4.50 -3.75 -6.19
C SER A 105 4.11 -4.89 -5.25
N PHE A 106 2.90 -4.82 -4.71
CA PHE A 106 2.31 -5.83 -3.84
C PHE A 106 1.10 -6.45 -4.52
N ASP A 107 0.75 -7.68 -4.12
CA ASP A 107 -0.44 -8.35 -4.65
C ASP A 107 -1.73 -7.66 -4.17
N PRO A 108 -2.78 -7.56 -5.01
CA PRO A 108 -4.07 -7.00 -4.60
C PRO A 108 -4.75 -7.88 -3.55
N GLN A 109 -5.44 -7.27 -2.59
CA GLN A 109 -6.09 -7.97 -1.47
C GLN A 109 -7.43 -7.33 -1.11
N SER A 110 -8.44 -8.17 -0.88
CA SER A 110 -9.69 -7.78 -0.23
C SER A 110 -9.62 -8.14 1.25
N VAL A 111 -9.83 -7.16 2.13
CA VAL A 111 -9.75 -7.32 3.59
C VAL A 111 -10.96 -6.74 4.30
N ASP A 112 -11.20 -7.19 5.53
CA ASP A 112 -12.14 -6.56 6.47
C ASP A 112 -11.36 -5.79 7.52
N LEU A 113 -11.44 -4.46 7.48
CA LEU A 113 -10.69 -3.57 8.37
C LEU A 113 -11.23 -3.55 9.80
N VAL A 114 -12.40 -4.16 10.07
CA VAL A 114 -12.88 -4.36 11.45
C VAL A 114 -12.10 -5.49 12.14
N THR A 115 -11.44 -6.40 11.41
CA THR A 115 -10.76 -7.57 11.98
C THR A 115 -9.44 -7.27 12.71
N GLY A 116 -8.91 -6.05 12.59
CA GLY A 116 -7.89 -5.53 13.53
C GLY A 116 -8.42 -5.51 14.97
N ASN A 117 -7.55 -5.26 15.94
CA ASN A 117 -7.98 -5.10 17.34
C ASN A 117 -7.61 -3.71 17.87
N GLU A 118 -8.16 -3.30 19.01
CA GLU A 118 -7.93 -1.97 19.57
C GLU A 118 -6.45 -1.66 19.85
N ASP A 119 -5.63 -2.68 20.15
CA ASP A 119 -4.19 -2.50 20.44
C ASP A 119 -3.34 -2.48 19.16
N ASP A 120 -3.87 -3.01 18.05
CA ASP A 120 -3.25 -3.01 16.72
C ASP A 120 -4.36 -3.11 15.66
N PRO A 121 -4.84 -1.96 15.13
CA PRO A 121 -5.92 -1.93 14.15
C PRO A 121 -5.44 -2.35 12.75
N THR A 122 -4.15 -2.65 12.59
CA THR A 122 -3.59 -2.98 11.28
C THR A 122 -3.94 -4.38 10.80
N VAL A 123 -4.18 -4.48 9.50
CA VAL A 123 -4.41 -5.72 8.77
C VAL A 123 -3.29 -5.88 7.77
N PHE A 124 -2.59 -7.02 7.82
CA PHE A 124 -1.55 -7.35 6.86
C PHE A 124 -2.14 -7.53 5.46
N LEU A 125 -1.53 -6.89 4.45
CA LEU A 125 -1.90 -7.07 3.05
C LEU A 125 -0.94 -8.05 2.37
N ASP A 126 0.33 -7.67 2.23
CA ASP A 126 1.33 -8.45 1.49
C ASP A 126 2.76 -8.03 1.88
N SER A 127 3.74 -8.84 1.50
CA SER A 127 5.16 -8.52 1.68
C SER A 127 6.01 -8.88 0.46
N GLN A 128 7.06 -8.11 0.26
CA GLN A 128 8.01 -8.29 -0.84
C GLN A 128 9.40 -8.49 -0.27
N SER A 129 10.08 -9.55 -0.71
CA SER A 129 11.45 -9.90 -0.32
C SER A 129 12.47 -9.41 -1.34
N ASP A 130 13.75 -9.44 -0.97
CA ASP A 130 14.86 -8.98 -1.82
C ASP A 130 14.68 -7.52 -2.29
N VAL A 131 14.00 -6.72 -1.47
CA VAL A 131 13.70 -5.32 -1.75
C VAL A 131 14.95 -4.47 -1.47
N PRO A 132 15.37 -3.58 -2.39
CA PRO A 132 16.53 -2.73 -2.17
C PRO A 132 16.39 -1.90 -0.88
N GLU A 133 17.48 -1.81 -0.11
CA GLU A 133 17.55 -0.91 1.04
C GLU A 133 17.25 0.54 0.64
N GLY A 134 16.74 1.32 1.57
CA GLY A 134 16.45 2.74 1.35
C GLY A 134 15.22 3.22 2.11
N HIS A 135 14.78 4.43 1.76
CA HIS A 135 13.63 5.08 2.38
C HIS A 135 12.46 5.10 1.40
N TYR A 136 11.49 4.23 1.65
CA TYR A 136 10.21 4.19 0.95
C TYR A 136 9.32 5.30 1.50
N ASN A 137 9.40 6.46 0.87
CA ASN A 137 8.83 7.72 1.33
C ASN A 137 7.54 8.11 0.60
N ALA A 138 6.95 7.16 -0.12
CA ALA A 138 5.66 7.33 -0.78
C ALA A 138 5.03 5.96 -1.04
N ILE A 139 3.70 5.94 -1.05
CA ILE A 139 2.91 4.76 -1.46
C ILE A 139 1.83 5.19 -2.45
N SER A 140 1.31 4.24 -3.21
CA SER A 140 0.03 4.42 -3.89
C SER A 140 -0.81 3.17 -3.77
N TYR A 141 -2.11 3.35 -3.73
CA TYR A 141 -3.05 2.24 -3.71
C TYR A 141 -4.37 2.66 -4.31
N TYR A 142 -5.03 1.69 -4.93
CA TYR A 142 -6.29 1.85 -5.63
C TYR A 142 -7.33 1.04 -4.89
N ILE A 143 -8.50 1.62 -4.66
CA ILE A 143 -9.69 0.91 -4.22
C ILE A 143 -10.55 0.69 -5.46
N THR A 144 -10.73 -0.56 -5.85
CA THR A 144 -11.50 -0.95 -7.03
C THR A 144 -12.51 -2.03 -6.68
N PRO A 145 -13.61 -2.19 -7.44
CA PRO A 145 -14.57 -3.25 -7.21
C PRO A 145 -13.93 -4.64 -7.05
N ALA A 146 -14.21 -5.32 -5.95
CA ALA A 146 -13.73 -6.68 -5.71
C ALA A 146 -14.32 -7.66 -6.73
N THR A 147 -13.53 -8.66 -7.12
CA THR A 147 -13.97 -9.69 -8.07
C THR A 147 -14.64 -10.90 -7.40
N ASP A 148 -14.50 -11.02 -6.08
CA ASP A 148 -15.06 -12.08 -5.26
C ASP A 148 -15.16 -11.65 -3.79
N GLY A 149 -15.63 -12.55 -2.92
CA GLY A 149 -15.73 -12.32 -1.48
C GLY A 149 -16.94 -11.50 -1.05
N PRO A 150 -17.03 -11.13 0.25
CA PRO A 150 -18.17 -10.38 0.81
C PRO A 150 -18.40 -9.00 0.18
N GLY A 151 -17.36 -8.40 -0.41
CA GLY A 151 -17.41 -7.12 -1.12
C GLY A 151 -17.55 -7.22 -2.64
N GLU A 152 -17.85 -8.40 -3.21
CA GLU A 152 -17.91 -8.61 -4.67
C GLU A 152 -18.75 -7.52 -5.37
N GLY A 153 -18.15 -6.86 -6.36
CA GLY A 153 -18.76 -5.78 -7.13
C GLY A 153 -18.61 -4.38 -6.53
N TYR A 154 -17.99 -4.23 -5.36
CA TYR A 154 -17.82 -2.96 -4.66
C TYR A 154 -16.37 -2.75 -4.21
N GLY A 155 -15.92 -1.49 -4.19
CA GLY A 155 -14.59 -1.13 -3.70
C GLY A 155 -14.56 -1.05 -2.17
N ILE A 156 -15.63 -0.51 -1.59
CA ILE A 156 -15.84 -0.40 -0.14
C ILE A 156 -17.24 -0.90 0.20
N VAL A 157 -17.35 -1.76 1.22
CA VAL A 157 -18.63 -2.11 1.83
C VAL A 157 -18.57 -1.81 3.33
N ILE A 158 -19.47 -0.94 3.80
CA ILE A 158 -19.57 -0.55 5.21
C ILE A 158 -20.86 -1.13 5.79
N ILE A 159 -20.74 -1.94 6.83
CA ILE A 159 -21.88 -2.56 7.52
C ILE A 159 -21.80 -2.17 8.99
N GLY A 160 -22.89 -1.65 9.53
CA GLY A 160 -22.91 -1.23 10.92
C GLY A 160 -24.26 -0.79 11.43
N THR A 161 -24.23 -0.18 12.61
CA THR A 161 -25.41 0.37 13.29
C THR A 161 -25.11 1.81 13.71
N ALA A 162 -26.06 2.71 13.49
CA ALA A 162 -26.03 4.10 13.94
C ALA A 162 -27.13 4.35 14.98
N GLU A 163 -26.79 5.00 16.10
CA GLU A 163 -27.75 5.34 17.15
C GLU A 163 -27.75 6.83 17.50
N ARG A 164 -28.94 7.43 17.63
CA ARG A 164 -29.10 8.80 18.15
C ARG A 164 -30.46 8.97 18.80
N ASP A 165 -30.51 9.56 19.99
CA ASP A 165 -31.76 9.86 20.71
C ASP A 165 -32.74 8.68 20.87
N GLY A 166 -32.21 7.44 20.94
CA GLY A 166 -33.00 6.20 21.06
C GLY A 166 -33.57 5.69 19.73
N GLU A 167 -33.25 6.32 18.61
CA GLU A 167 -33.39 5.77 17.27
C GLU A 167 -32.15 4.95 16.92
N THR A 168 -32.36 3.77 16.35
CA THR A 168 -31.32 2.84 15.90
C THR A 168 -31.57 2.55 14.43
N ILE A 169 -30.52 2.67 13.61
CA ILE A 169 -30.55 2.41 12.17
C ILE A 169 -29.45 1.42 11.81
N ASP A 170 -29.83 0.24 11.33
CA ASP A 170 -28.90 -0.70 10.70
C ASP A 170 -28.58 -0.20 9.29
N PHE A 171 -27.30 -0.15 8.92
CA PHE A 171 -26.88 0.34 7.61
C PHE A 171 -25.95 -0.60 6.87
N VAL A 172 -26.13 -0.66 5.55
CA VAL A 172 -25.23 -1.29 4.59
C VAL A 172 -24.99 -0.30 3.45
N LEU A 173 -23.73 0.11 3.28
CA LEU A 173 -23.32 1.00 2.19
C LEU A 173 -22.39 0.22 1.26
N ASN A 174 -22.80 0.03 0.02
CA ASN A 174 -22.04 -0.66 -1.01
C ASN A 174 -21.52 0.36 -2.03
N LEU A 175 -20.23 0.68 -1.99
CA LEU A 175 -19.65 1.76 -2.78
C LEU A 175 -18.84 1.19 -3.94
N GLU A 176 -19.35 1.33 -5.16
CA GLU A 176 -18.69 0.85 -6.39
C GLU A 176 -17.60 1.81 -6.93
N GLN A 177 -17.36 2.93 -6.28
CA GLN A 177 -16.46 3.98 -6.78
C GLN A 177 -15.00 3.49 -6.82
N GLU A 178 -14.32 3.74 -7.95
CA GLU A 178 -12.87 3.56 -8.04
C GLU A 178 -12.16 4.79 -7.44
N LEU A 179 -11.26 4.57 -6.50
CA LEU A 179 -10.54 5.61 -5.77
C LEU A 179 -9.04 5.34 -5.83
N ASN A 180 -8.24 6.35 -6.19
CA ASN A 180 -6.82 6.18 -6.45
C ASN A 180 -6.01 7.18 -5.62
N TYR A 181 -5.19 6.67 -4.70
CA TYR A 181 -4.44 7.48 -3.75
C TYR A 181 -2.95 7.42 -4.03
N TYR A 182 -2.29 8.58 -4.04
CA TYR A 182 -0.84 8.74 -4.12
C TYR A 182 -0.37 9.51 -2.90
N CYS A 183 0.31 8.84 -1.99
CA CYS A 183 0.59 9.37 -0.66
C CYS A 183 2.08 9.67 -0.51
N GLY A 184 2.39 10.71 0.26
CA GLY A 184 3.76 11.02 0.65
C GLY A 184 4.31 10.08 1.73
N GLU A 185 5.25 10.60 2.52
CA GLU A 185 5.84 9.86 3.64
C GLU A 185 4.76 9.50 4.66
N TYR A 186 4.86 8.29 5.23
CA TYR A 186 4.02 7.89 6.34
C TYR A 186 4.19 8.87 7.52
N ILE A 187 3.08 9.36 8.06
CA ILE A 187 3.08 10.22 9.24
C ILE A 187 2.41 9.45 10.39
N GLY A 188 3.12 9.27 11.49
CA GLY A 188 2.61 8.61 12.69
C GLY A 188 3.62 8.74 13.83
N ASP A 189 3.34 8.07 14.96
CA ASP A 189 4.20 8.12 16.15
C ASP A 189 5.59 7.51 15.88
N GLU A 190 5.62 6.43 15.11
CA GLU A 190 6.84 5.76 14.70
C GLU A 190 7.14 6.06 13.23
N ARG A 191 8.43 6.21 12.93
CA ARG A 191 8.86 6.38 11.55
C ARG A 191 8.86 5.02 10.84
N ARG A 192 8.22 4.96 9.67
CA ARG A 192 8.07 3.76 8.85
C ARG A 192 8.77 3.91 7.50
N GLY A 193 8.84 2.82 6.72
CA GLY A 193 9.40 2.81 5.36
C GLY A 193 10.92 2.89 5.24
N ILE A 194 11.69 2.79 6.33
CA ILE A 194 13.17 2.77 6.28
C ILE A 194 13.64 1.31 6.29
N LEU A 195 14.04 0.80 5.14
CA LEU A 195 14.50 -0.57 4.97
C LEU A 195 16.04 -0.65 4.96
N ALA A 196 16.59 -1.46 5.86
CA ALA A 196 17.99 -1.86 5.83
C ALA A 196 18.16 -3.24 5.15
N ALA A 197 19.37 -3.55 4.68
CA ALA A 197 19.69 -4.87 4.16
C ALA A 197 19.47 -5.97 5.21
N ASP A 198 18.88 -7.10 4.81
CA ASP A 198 18.52 -8.23 5.67
C ASP A 198 17.58 -7.90 6.85
N ASP A 199 16.89 -6.76 6.81
CA ASP A 199 15.94 -6.30 7.84
C ASP A 199 14.51 -6.19 7.27
N GLU A 200 13.54 -5.90 8.13
CA GLU A 200 12.14 -5.72 7.79
C GLU A 200 11.73 -4.25 8.00
N ALA A 201 10.92 -3.72 7.08
CA ALA A 201 10.26 -2.43 7.25
C ALA A 201 8.81 -2.55 6.81
N SER A 202 7.93 -1.78 7.43
CA SER A 202 6.51 -1.74 7.09
C SER A 202 6.10 -0.37 6.55
N LEU A 203 5.02 -0.38 5.78
CA LEU A 203 4.26 0.76 5.28
C LEU A 203 2.78 0.52 5.55
N GLU A 204 1.98 1.57 5.41
CA GLU A 204 0.57 1.51 5.81
C GLU A 204 -0.30 2.37 4.89
N ALA A 205 -1.36 1.77 4.36
CA ALA A 205 -2.47 2.45 3.71
C ALA A 205 -3.61 2.66 4.73
N THR A 206 -4.01 3.91 4.95
CA THR A 206 -4.96 4.27 6.01
C THR A 206 -6.21 4.88 5.41
N LEU A 207 -7.40 4.48 5.87
CA LEU A 207 -8.67 5.14 5.52
C LEU A 207 -9.25 5.89 6.71
N HIS A 208 -9.26 7.21 6.65
CA HIS A 208 -9.79 8.06 7.71
C HIS A 208 -11.30 8.21 7.59
N LEU A 209 -12.07 7.43 8.37
CA LEU A 209 -13.54 7.44 8.31
C LEU A 209 -14.18 8.75 8.80
N ASP A 210 -13.44 9.58 9.52
CA ASP A 210 -13.90 10.90 9.95
C ASP A 210 -13.99 11.91 8.79
N HIS A 211 -13.28 11.70 7.68
CA HIS A 211 -13.54 12.45 6.44
C HIS A 211 -14.92 12.14 5.86
N LEU A 212 -15.46 10.95 6.12
CA LEU A 212 -16.81 10.55 5.70
C LEU A 212 -17.87 10.98 6.70
N PHE A 213 -17.74 10.60 7.97
CA PHE A 213 -18.80 10.82 8.96
C PHE A 213 -18.57 12.06 9.83
N GLY A 214 -17.40 12.67 9.78
CA GLY A 214 -16.99 13.75 10.66
C GLY A 214 -16.68 13.25 12.07
N GLU A 215 -16.48 14.18 13.00
CA GLU A 215 -16.07 13.88 14.36
C GLU A 215 -16.91 14.68 15.37
N GLY A 216 -17.79 13.99 16.10
CA GLY A 216 -18.72 14.58 17.04
C GLY A 216 -18.06 15.25 18.25
N SER A 217 -16.81 14.90 18.58
CA SER A 217 -16.06 15.59 19.63
C SER A 217 -15.50 16.96 19.20
N LYS A 218 -15.45 17.23 17.88
CA LYS A 218 -15.02 18.53 17.34
C LYS A 218 -16.19 19.51 17.23
N PRO A 219 -15.93 20.83 17.29
CA PRO A 219 -16.95 21.84 17.00
C PRO A 219 -17.57 21.67 15.61
N ALA A 220 -18.82 22.09 15.44
CA ALA A 220 -19.50 22.04 14.15
C ALA A 220 -18.87 22.95 13.08
N ASP A 221 -18.12 23.98 13.49
CA ASP A 221 -17.36 24.87 12.61
C ASP A 221 -15.90 24.42 12.41
N ASP A 222 -15.52 23.24 12.90
CA ASP A 222 -14.24 22.63 12.55
C ASP A 222 -14.19 22.34 11.04
N PRO A 223 -13.07 22.60 10.34
CA PRO A 223 -12.95 22.33 8.91
C PRO A 223 -13.34 20.90 8.52
N LEU A 224 -13.00 19.90 9.34
CA LEU A 224 -13.37 18.50 9.09
C LEU A 224 -14.90 18.33 9.08
N ASN A 225 -15.58 18.86 10.10
CA ASN A 225 -17.03 18.73 10.23
C ASN A 225 -17.80 19.58 9.21
N GLN A 226 -17.18 20.64 8.67
CA GLN A 226 -17.77 21.44 7.60
C GLN A 226 -17.74 20.74 6.24
N THR A 227 -16.84 19.77 6.02
CA THR A 227 -16.70 19.06 4.75
C THR A 227 -17.20 17.61 4.80
N ALA A 228 -17.14 16.94 5.95
CA ALA A 228 -17.53 15.53 6.08
C ALA A 228 -19.02 15.28 5.83
N PHE A 229 -19.39 14.27 5.06
CA PHE A 229 -20.77 13.94 4.72
C PHE A 229 -21.72 13.76 5.92
N GLY A 230 -21.25 13.16 7.02
CA GLY A 230 -22.08 12.87 8.20
C GLY A 230 -22.93 11.62 8.04
N PHE A 231 -23.89 11.41 8.94
CA PHE A 231 -24.84 10.29 8.90
C PHE A 231 -26.30 10.73 8.71
N ASP A 232 -26.66 11.98 8.99
CA ASP A 232 -28.00 12.54 8.82
C ASP A 232 -28.59 12.32 7.41
N PRO A 233 -27.83 12.53 6.32
CA PRO A 233 -28.37 12.28 4.98
C PRO A 233 -28.76 10.81 4.77
N LEU A 234 -28.04 9.86 5.37
CA LEU A 234 -28.38 8.43 5.31
C LEU A 234 -29.57 8.10 6.21
N ALA A 235 -29.59 8.65 7.43
CA ALA A 235 -30.70 8.45 8.35
C ALA A 235 -32.04 8.89 7.75
N ALA A 236 -32.05 9.98 6.98
CA ALA A 236 -33.24 10.46 6.27
C ALA A 236 -33.79 9.49 5.21
N LEU A 237 -32.96 8.57 4.71
CA LEU A 237 -33.34 7.54 3.73
C LEU A 237 -33.76 6.21 4.39
N ALA A 238 -33.59 6.08 5.71
CA ALA A 238 -33.90 4.84 6.40
C ALA A 238 -35.39 4.51 6.34
N THR A 239 -35.69 3.23 6.10
CA THR A 239 -37.06 2.69 6.13
C THR A 239 -37.09 1.53 7.10
N ASP A 240 -38.05 1.57 8.03
CA ASP A 240 -38.20 0.55 9.09
C ASP A 240 -36.90 0.31 9.90
N GLY A 241 -36.14 1.39 10.18
CA GLY A 241 -34.90 1.33 10.96
C GLY A 241 -33.72 0.73 10.21
N ARG A 242 -33.76 0.71 8.87
CA ARG A 242 -32.69 0.16 8.04
C ARG A 242 -32.42 1.01 6.80
N ILE A 243 -31.17 1.06 6.38
CA ILE A 243 -30.76 1.50 5.05
C ILE A 243 -29.82 0.47 4.41
N GLU A 244 -30.06 0.19 3.13
CA GLU A 244 -29.16 -0.60 2.29
C GLU A 244 -29.05 0.13 0.96
N ALA A 245 -27.89 0.74 0.72
CA ALA A 245 -27.71 1.67 -0.38
C ALA A 245 -26.43 1.38 -1.16
N ASN A 246 -26.45 1.71 -2.45
CA ASN A 246 -25.27 1.76 -3.32
C ASN A 246 -25.15 3.15 -3.95
N MET A 247 -24.09 3.43 -4.72
CA MET A 247 -23.91 4.77 -5.28
C MET A 247 -25.07 5.19 -6.19
N ALA A 248 -25.63 4.26 -6.96
CA ALA A 248 -26.79 4.55 -7.81
C ALA A 248 -28.04 4.97 -7.00
N MET A 249 -28.32 4.32 -5.86
CA MET A 249 -29.41 4.70 -4.96
C MET A 249 -29.10 6.04 -4.27
N LEU A 250 -27.88 6.21 -3.76
CA LEU A 250 -27.47 7.45 -3.08
C LEU A 250 -27.57 8.64 -4.04
N GLN A 251 -27.15 8.50 -5.29
CA GLN A 251 -27.30 9.54 -6.31
C GLN A 251 -28.76 9.89 -6.61
N ALA A 252 -29.65 8.91 -6.58
CA ALA A 252 -31.06 9.11 -6.89
C ALA A 252 -31.85 9.74 -5.75
N GLU A 253 -31.51 9.39 -4.50
CA GLU A 253 -32.32 9.72 -3.33
C GLU A 253 -31.73 10.88 -2.49
N LEU A 254 -30.42 11.08 -2.51
CA LEU A 254 -29.80 12.23 -1.83
C LEU A 254 -30.07 13.53 -2.59
N SER A 255 -29.96 14.64 -1.86
CA SER A 255 -29.87 15.94 -2.54
C SER A 255 -28.58 16.02 -3.36
N ALA A 256 -28.55 16.86 -4.38
CA ALA A 256 -27.34 17.05 -5.19
C ALA A 256 -26.16 17.57 -4.36
N GLU A 257 -26.42 18.33 -3.29
CA GLU A 257 -25.40 18.82 -2.38
C GLU A 257 -24.84 17.70 -1.50
N ASP A 258 -25.72 16.88 -0.91
CA ASP A 258 -25.31 15.75 -0.06
C ASP A 258 -24.57 14.68 -0.86
N TYR A 259 -25.02 14.39 -2.08
CA TYR A 259 -24.35 13.44 -2.96
C TYR A 259 -22.96 13.95 -3.38
N ALA A 260 -22.82 15.22 -3.74
CA ALA A 260 -21.51 15.82 -4.04
C ALA A 260 -20.59 15.81 -2.81
N ARG A 261 -21.15 16.00 -1.61
CA ARG A 261 -20.40 15.92 -0.35
C ARG A 261 -19.93 14.50 -0.05
N LEU A 262 -20.78 13.49 -0.23
CA LEU A 262 -20.40 12.08 -0.18
C LEU A 262 -19.25 11.79 -1.14
N GLU A 263 -19.41 12.16 -2.40
CA GLU A 263 -18.39 11.97 -3.44
C GLU A 263 -17.06 12.62 -3.05
N SER A 264 -17.08 13.86 -2.54
CA SER A 264 -15.88 14.55 -2.04
C SER A 264 -15.26 13.83 -0.83
N SER A 265 -16.08 13.41 0.14
CA SER A 265 -15.61 12.68 1.32
C SER A 265 -14.93 11.36 0.96
N LEU A 266 -15.44 10.62 -0.03
CA LEU A 266 -14.81 9.38 -0.50
C LEU A 266 -13.44 9.63 -1.12
N VAL A 267 -13.30 10.74 -1.84
CA VAL A 267 -12.00 11.16 -2.38
C VAL A 267 -11.02 11.45 -1.24
N GLU A 268 -11.42 12.06 -0.14
CA GLU A 268 -10.47 12.41 0.93
C GLU A 268 -10.14 11.27 1.91
N LEU A 269 -10.68 10.05 1.74
CA LEU A 269 -10.49 8.97 2.71
C LEU A 269 -9.03 8.51 2.86
N GLY A 270 -8.30 8.41 1.76
CA GLY A 270 -7.02 7.70 1.71
C GLY A 270 -5.84 8.52 2.24
N HIS A 271 -5.05 7.88 3.10
CA HIS A 271 -3.84 8.38 3.74
C HIS A 271 -2.72 7.32 3.78
N ALA A 272 -1.54 7.74 4.23
CA ALA A 272 -0.45 6.90 4.72
C ALA A 272 -0.15 7.24 6.19
N GLY A 273 -0.77 6.51 7.13
CA GLY A 273 -0.92 6.99 8.51
C GLY A 273 -1.78 8.26 8.54
N GLU A 274 -1.22 9.35 9.07
CA GLU A 274 -1.77 10.72 9.03
C GLU A 274 -1.31 11.50 7.78
N GLY A 275 -0.50 10.89 6.91
CA GLY A 275 0.03 11.54 5.72
C GLY A 275 -1.01 11.63 4.61
N HIS A 276 -1.35 12.84 4.17
CA HIS A 276 -2.31 13.04 3.07
C HIS A 276 -1.84 12.47 1.73
N CYS A 277 -2.81 12.17 0.88
CA CYS A 277 -2.60 11.72 -0.48
C CYS A 277 -3.07 12.76 -1.50
N PHE A 278 -2.59 12.61 -2.73
CA PHE A 278 -3.19 13.15 -3.93
C PHE A 278 -4.10 12.11 -4.55
N GLU A 279 -5.26 12.53 -5.00
CA GLU A 279 -6.25 11.69 -5.63
C GLU A 279 -6.34 11.96 -7.13
N SER A 280 -5.90 11.01 -7.96
CA SER A 280 -5.72 11.27 -9.40
C SER A 280 -6.94 10.97 -10.28
N ASN A 281 -7.91 10.22 -9.76
CA ASN A 281 -9.13 9.90 -10.46
C ASN A 281 -10.10 9.29 -9.46
N SER A 282 -11.27 9.88 -9.33
CA SER A 282 -12.30 9.37 -8.44
C SER A 282 -13.42 8.68 -9.21
N GLY A 283 -13.30 8.50 -10.53
CA GLY A 283 -14.41 8.05 -11.39
C GLY A 283 -15.63 8.99 -11.39
N LEU A 284 -15.53 10.13 -10.69
CA LEU A 284 -16.55 11.17 -10.60
C LEU A 284 -16.49 12.00 -11.87
N THR A 285 -17.53 11.92 -12.69
CA THR A 285 -17.71 12.89 -13.77
C THR A 285 -18.02 14.23 -13.14
N SER A 286 -17.12 15.19 -13.30
CA SER A 286 -17.40 16.63 -13.12
C SER A 286 -18.63 17.08 -13.91
#